data_AF-A0A7U5GYU4-F1
#
_entry.id   AF-A0A7U5GYU4-F1
#
_cell.length_a   1.000
_cell.length_b   1.000
_cell.length_c   1.000
_cell.angle_alpha   90.00
_cell.angle_beta   90.00
_cell.angle_gamma   90.00
#
_symmetry.space_group_name_H-M   'P 1'
#
loop_
_entity.id
_entity.type
_entity.pdbx_description
1 polymer ?
#
loop_
_entity_poly.entity_id
_entity_poly.type
_entity_poly.pdbx_seq_one_letter_code
_entity_poly.pdbx_strand_id
1 'polypeptide(L)' 'MIAKELLEMNAYMPVKLAELAKSEPDTALELLQAWGDGTKTLRTLWKEVTDALAPYEVKFSS' A
#
# COMPACT_ATOMS: atom_id res chain seq x y z
N MET A 1 11.65 -15.47 9.59
CA MET A 1 11.94 -14.04 9.39
C MET A 1 10.70 -13.17 9.09
N ILE A 2 9.48 -13.73 9.13
CA ILE A 2 8.21 -13.03 8.81
C ILE A 2 7.95 -11.80 9.70
N ALA A 3 8.38 -11.82 10.97
CA ALA A 3 8.11 -10.71 11.90
C ALA A 3 8.77 -9.38 11.50
N LYS A 4 10.00 -9.42 10.96
CA LYS A 4 10.72 -8.20 10.56
C LYS A 4 10.06 -7.52 9.37
N GLU A 5 9.68 -8.32 8.38
CA GLU A 5 8.98 -7.85 7.17
C GLU A 5 7.65 -7.17 7.53
N LEU A 6 6.83 -7.80 8.40
CA LEU A 6 5.56 -7.20 8.83
C LEU A 6 5.77 -5.91 9.62
N LEU A 7 6.83 -5.83 10.45
CA LEU A 7 7.17 -4.61 11.17
C LEU A 7 7.54 -3.48 10.21
N GLU A 8 8.34 -3.77 9.18
CA GLU A 8 8.70 -2.81 8.15
C GLU A 8 7.47 -2.34 7.35
N MET A 9 6.61 -3.26 6.90
CA MET A 9 5.37 -2.91 6.20
C MET A 9 4.51 -1.94 7.02
N ASN A 10 4.32 -2.23 8.31
CA ASN A 10 3.51 -1.37 9.18
C ASN A 10 4.16 0.00 9.41
N ALA A 11 5.48 0.04 9.60
CA ALA A 11 6.23 1.28 9.82
C ALA A 11 6.24 2.20 8.58
N TYR A 12 6.32 1.62 7.37
CA TYR A 12 6.38 2.38 6.13
C TYR A 12 5.01 2.68 5.50
N MET A 13 3.92 2.06 5.98
CA MET A 13 2.58 2.26 5.42
C MET A 13 2.17 3.75 5.31
N PRO A 14 2.36 4.60 6.36
CA PRO A 14 2.02 6.02 6.26
C PRO A 14 2.79 6.74 5.16
N VAL A 15 4.07 6.39 4.97
CA VAL A 15 4.94 7.01 3.97
C VAL A 15 4.44 6.68 2.57
N LYS A 16 4.10 5.41 2.32
CA LYS A 16 3.60 4.97 1.02
C LYS A 16 2.21 5.52 0.69
N LEU A 17 1.31 5.60 1.66
CA LEU A 17 0.02 6.27 1.48
C LEU A 17 0.19 7.77 1.19
N ALA A 18 1.12 8.45 1.87
CA ALA A 18 1.43 9.86 1.60
C ALA A 18 2.10 10.07 0.22
N GLU A 19 2.90 9.12 -0.25
CA GLU A 19 3.42 9.12 -1.63
C GLU A 19 2.27 8.95 -2.64
N LEU A 20 1.40 7.97 -2.42
CA LEU A 20 0.27 7.66 -3.31
C LEU A 20 -0.71 8.83 -3.40
N ALA A 21 -1.00 9.49 -2.28
CA ALA A 21 -1.92 10.62 -2.22
C ALA A 21 -1.51 11.82 -3.09
N LYS A 22 -0.24 11.90 -3.52
CA LYS A 22 0.24 12.96 -4.41
C LYS A 22 -0.22 12.77 -5.86
N SER A 23 -0.47 11.53 -6.28
CA SER A 23 -0.88 11.18 -7.66
C SER A 23 -2.30 10.62 -7.73
N GLU A 24 -2.71 9.86 -6.71
CA GLU A 24 -3.94 9.06 -6.65
C GLU A 24 -4.63 9.29 -5.29
N PRO A 25 -5.15 10.50 -5.01
CA PRO A 25 -5.66 10.88 -3.68
C PRO A 25 -6.87 10.05 -3.23
N ASP A 26 -7.78 9.70 -4.14
CA ASP A 26 -8.96 8.89 -3.84
C ASP A 26 -8.56 7.46 -3.46
N THR A 27 -7.70 6.84 -4.27
CA THR A 27 -7.13 5.51 -4.00
C THR A 27 -6.37 5.49 -2.66
N ALA A 28 -5.59 6.53 -2.36
CA ALA A 28 -4.89 6.64 -1.08
C ALA A 28 -5.85 6.75 0.11
N LEU A 29 -6.96 7.49 -0.04
CA LEU A 29 -7.98 7.62 1.01
C LEU A 29 -8.68 6.28 1.28
N GLU A 30 -9.07 5.55 0.24
CA GLU A 30 -9.70 4.23 0.37
C GLU A 30 -8.79 3.24 1.10
N LEU A 31 -7.50 3.20 0.75
CA LEU A 31 -6.52 2.31 1.36
C LEU A 31 -6.18 2.74 2.81
N LEU A 32 -6.16 4.04 3.09
CA LEU A 32 -6.01 4.55 4.46
C LEU A 32 -7.20 4.14 5.34
N GLN A 33 -8.42 4.27 4.85
CA GLN A 33 -9.62 3.83 5.57
C GLN A 33 -9.58 2.32 5.84
N ALA A 34 -9.28 1.51 4.82
CA ALA A 34 -9.16 0.06 4.99
C ALA A 34 -8.08 -0.34 6.02
N TRP A 35 -6.99 0.44 6.13
CA TRP A 35 -5.98 0.24 7.17
C TRP A 35 -6.48 0.63 8.55
N GLY A 36 -7.13 1.79 8.70
CA GLY A 36 -7.69 2.26 9.97
C GLY A 36 -8.82 1.36 10.50
N ASP A 37 -9.65 0.85 9.60
CA ASP A 37 -10.79 -0.02 9.92
C ASP A 37 -10.40 -1.49 10.09
N GLY A 38 -9.16 -1.87 9.70
CA GLY A 38 -8.67 -3.24 9.79
C GLY A 38 -9.42 -4.22 8.87
N THR A 39 -10.01 -3.74 7.77
CA THR A 39 -10.81 -4.57 6.84
C THR A 39 -9.94 -5.44 5.93
N LYS A 40 -8.64 -5.16 5.85
CA LYS A 40 -7.64 -5.89 5.07
C LYS A 40 -6.44 -6.28 5.92
N THR A 41 -5.78 -7.39 5.56
CA THR A 41 -4.51 -7.76 6.21
C THR A 41 -3.41 -6.78 5.83
N LEU A 42 -2.40 -6.63 6.69
CA LEU A 42 -1.25 -5.76 6.43
C LEU A 42 -0.55 -6.11 5.10
N ARG A 43 -0.42 -7.40 4.77
CA ARG A 43 0.22 -7.86 3.52
C ARG A 43 -0.62 -7.47 2.29
N THR A 44 -1.94 -7.61 2.39
CA THR A 44 -2.88 -7.22 1.33
C THR A 44 -2.82 -5.71 1.09
N LEU A 45 -2.93 -4.91 2.16
CA LEU A 45 -2.82 -3.46 2.08
C LEU A 45 -1.47 -3.03 1.49
N TRP A 46 -0.39 -3.63 1.97
CA TRP A 46 0.95 -3.30 1.50
C TRP A 46 1.07 -3.54 -0.01
N LYS A 47 0.61 -4.71 -0.48
CA LYS A 47 0.60 -5.04 -1.90
C LYS A 47 -0.20 -4.01 -2.71
N GLU A 48 -1.43 -3.71 -2.30
CA GLU A 48 -2.31 -2.79 -3.01
C GLU A 48 -1.71 -1.37 -3.09
N VAL A 49 -1.14 -0.87 -1.99
CA VAL A 49 -0.45 0.44 -1.97
C VAL A 49 0.77 0.43 -2.89
N THR A 50 1.61 -0.62 -2.85
CA THR A 50 2.81 -0.69 -3.69
C THR A 50 2.48 -0.91 -5.16
N ASP A 51 1.42 -1.66 -5.48
CA ASP A 51 0.96 -1.87 -6.85
C ASP A 51 0.38 -0.57 -7.43
N ALA A 52 -0.32 0.22 -6.62
CA ALA A 52 -0.83 1.53 -7.03
C ALA A 52 0.29 2.56 -7.24
N LEU A 53 1.41 2.43 -6.52
CA LEU A 53 2.60 3.24 -6.71
C LEU A 53 3.51 2.78 -7.86
N ALA A 54 3.33 1.54 -8.34
CA ALA A 54 4.17 1.01 -9.39
C ALA A 54 3.92 1.75 -10.72
N PRO A 55 4.97 2.14 -11.46
CA PRO A 55 4.80 2.77 -12.76
C PRO A 55 4.05 1.83 -13.71
N TYR A 56 3.24 2.43 -14.59
CA TYR A 56 2.29 1.77 -15.50
C TYR A 56 2.92 0.70 -16.43
N GLU A 57 4.24 0.60 -16.52
CA GLU A 57 4.97 -0.29 -17.43
C GLU A 57 4.94 -1.78 -17.06
N VAL A 58 4.54 -2.19 -15.85
CA VAL A 58 4.63 -3.61 -15.41
C VAL A 58 3.28 -4.35 -15.43
N LYS A 59 2.21 -3.77 -16.03
CA LYS A 59 0.92 -4.47 -16.15
C LYS A 59 0.79 -5.37 -17.39
N PHE A 60 1.81 -5.42 -18.26
CA PHE A 60 1.84 -6.30 -19.43
C PHE A 60 3.21 -6.97 -19.60
N SER A 61 3.48 -8.03 -18.85
CA SER A 61 4.54 -8.99 -19.20
C SER A 61 4.14 -10.37 -18.70
N SER A 62 3.60 -11.14 -19.65
CA SER A 62 3.32 -12.59 -19.72
C SER A 62 2.66 -13.31 -18.55
#